data_AF-A9P2A4-F1
#
_entry.id   AF-A9P2A4-F1
#
_cell.length_a   1.000
_cell.length_b   1.000
_cell.length_c   1.000
_cell.angle_alpha   90.00
_cell.angle_beta   90.00
_cell.angle_gamma   90.00
#
_symmetry.space_group_name_H-M   'P 1'
#
loop_
_entity.id
_entity.type
_entity.pdbx_description
1 polymer ?
#
loop_
_entity_poly.entity_id
_entity_poly.type
_entity_poly.pdbx_seq_one_letter_code
_entity_poly.pdbx_strand_id
1 'polypeptide(L)'
;MSTLPAVSIPFMEMGQPLSTGDWNFTCELQVEYASEENASMVYTTLSVDKELQPDKVKRNLVLNGRQLLVQFAAVEARFLRASFSAFVDILVLATRTIEQFGSN
;
A
#
# COMPACT_ATOMS: atom_id res chain seq x y z
N MET A 1 28.50 -9.62 3.33
CA MET A 1 27.08 -9.41 3.71
C MET A 1 26.72 -7.98 3.31
N SER A 2 26.19 -7.79 2.11
CA SER A 2 25.82 -6.46 1.60
C SER A 2 24.38 -6.21 2.01
N THR A 3 24.18 -5.40 3.03
CA THR A 3 22.86 -4.86 3.38
C THR A 3 22.43 -3.94 2.24
N LEU A 4 21.46 -4.37 1.44
CA LEU A 4 20.77 -3.47 0.52
C LEU A 4 20.17 -2.33 1.35
N PRO A 5 20.32 -1.05 0.96
CA PRO A 5 19.62 0.02 1.65
C PRO A 5 18.12 -0.22 1.46
N ALA A 6 17.36 -0.09 2.54
CA ALA A 6 15.92 0.07 2.44
C ALA A 6 15.70 1.26 1.51
N VAL A 7 15.25 0.99 0.29
CA VAL A 7 14.84 2.03 -0.65
C VAL A 7 13.55 2.58 -0.08
N SER A 8 13.67 3.55 0.84
CA SER A 8 12.55 4.39 1.24
C SER A 8 12.16 5.16 -0.01
N ILE A 9 11.20 4.65 -0.76
CA ILE A 9 10.63 5.37 -1.88
C ILE A 9 9.91 6.56 -1.24
N PRO A 10 10.33 7.80 -1.51
CA PRO A 10 9.61 8.95 -0.99
C PRO A 10 8.17 8.90 -1.51
N PHE A 11 7.19 9.07 -0.62
CA PHE A 11 5.79 9.27 -0.99
C PHE A 11 5.75 10.49 -1.93
N MET A 12 5.69 10.24 -3.23
CA MET A 12 5.82 11.27 -4.26
C MET A 12 4.46 11.48 -4.89
N GLU A 13 3.67 12.37 -4.30
CA GLU A 13 2.52 12.95 -4.98
C GLU A 13 3.03 14.08 -5.88
N MET A 14 2.45 14.19 -7.09
CA MET A 14 2.92 15.03 -8.20
C MET A 14 3.59 16.36 -7.77
N GLY A 15 4.92 16.40 -7.81
CA GLY A 15 5.69 17.63 -8.00
C GLY A 15 5.91 18.55 -6.80
N GLN A 16 5.57 18.19 -5.56
CA GLN A 16 5.91 19.04 -4.39
C GLN A 16 6.34 18.21 -3.16
N PRO A 17 7.38 18.63 -2.41
CA PRO A 17 7.66 18.07 -1.10
C PRO A 17 6.47 18.36 -0.17
N LEU A 18 5.89 17.32 0.43
CA LEU A 18 4.81 17.47 1.40
C LEU A 18 5.28 18.40 2.53
N SER A 19 4.57 19.51 2.73
CA SER A 19 4.70 20.35 3.92
C SER A 19 4.57 19.47 5.17
N THR A 20 5.50 19.65 6.11
CA THR A 20 5.63 18.99 7.42
C THR A 20 4.36 19.09 8.28
N GLY A 21 3.34 18.31 7.95
CA GLY A 21 2.70 17.51 9.00
C GLY A 21 3.67 16.39 9.30
N ASP A 22 4.03 16.18 10.57
CA ASP A 22 5.00 15.16 10.96
C ASP A 22 4.45 13.76 10.68
N TRP A 23 4.56 13.30 9.44
CA TRP A 23 4.27 11.93 9.00
C TRP A 23 5.35 10.97 9.53
N ASN A 24 5.54 10.97 10.85
CA ASN A 24 6.64 10.31 11.56
C ASN A 24 6.55 8.78 11.52
N PHE A 25 5.40 8.24 11.13
CA PHE A 25 5.15 6.81 11.09
C PHE A 25 4.85 6.38 9.66
N THR A 26 5.74 5.58 9.09
CA THR A 26 5.56 5.01 7.75
C THR A 26 5.60 3.48 7.81
N CYS A 27 4.93 2.85 6.85
CA CYS A 27 4.98 1.40 6.67
C CYS A 27 4.86 1.08 5.18
N GLU A 28 5.68 0.15 4.70
CA GLU A 28 5.67 -0.31 3.32
C GLU A 28 5.36 -1.80 3.29
N LEU A 29 4.49 -2.19 2.36
CA LEU A 29 4.13 -3.58 2.09
C LEU A 29 4.24 -3.83 0.60
N GLN A 30 4.86 -4.94 0.24
CA GLN A 30 4.98 -5.37 -1.14
C GLN A 30 4.44 -6.79 -1.28
N VAL A 31 3.60 -7.01 -2.29
CA VAL A 31 3.04 -8.33 -2.62
C VAL A 31 3.32 -8.63 -4.08
N GLU A 32 3.88 -9.79 -4.35
CA GLU A 32 4.08 -10.31 -5.71
C GLU A 32 2.99 -11.32 -6.04
N TYR A 33 2.33 -11.14 -7.18
CA TYR A 33 1.29 -12.03 -7.69
C TYR A 33 1.80 -12.92 -8.84
N ALA A 34 1.11 -14.02 -9.10
CA ALA A 34 1.48 -14.97 -10.16
C ALA A 34 1.48 -14.34 -11.57
N SER A 35 0.52 -13.44 -11.84
CA SER A 35 0.34 -12.76 -13.12
C SER A 35 0.09 -11.26 -12.92
N GLU A 36 0.31 -10.47 -13.98
CA GLU A 36 0.05 -9.02 -13.96
C GLU A 36 -1.45 -8.72 -13.89
N GLU A 37 -2.26 -9.58 -14.53
CA GLU A 37 -3.72 -9.51 -14.46
C GLU A 37 -4.22 -9.65 -13.02
N ASN A 38 -3.70 -10.63 -12.27
CA ASN A 38 -4.03 -10.84 -10.86
C ASN A 38 -3.66 -9.63 -10.01
N ALA A 39 -2.46 -9.08 -10.22
CA ALA A 39 -2.01 -7.90 -9.51
C ALA A 39 -2.89 -6.67 -9.82
N SER A 40 -3.28 -6.49 -11.09
CA SER A 40 -4.18 -5.41 -11.54
C SER A 40 -5.59 -5.52 -10.96
N MET A 41 -6.13 -6.74 -10.88
CA MET A 41 -7.43 -6.99 -10.27
C MET A 41 -7.43 -6.66 -8.78
N VAL A 42 -6.39 -7.09 -8.03
CA VAL A 42 -6.26 -6.68 -6.62
C VAL A 42 -6.10 -5.18 -6.50
N TYR A 43 -5.20 -4.58 -7.30
CA TYR A 43 -4.97 -3.14 -7.29
C TYR A 43 -6.26 -2.35 -7.48
N THR A 44 -7.06 -2.71 -8.49
CA THR A 44 -8.33 -2.05 -8.80
C THR A 44 -9.32 -2.19 -7.66
N THR A 45 -9.37 -3.38 -7.05
CA THR A 45 -10.26 -3.67 -5.90
C THR A 45 -9.86 -2.88 -4.66
N LEU A 46 -8.57 -2.65 -4.43
CA LEU A 46 -8.06 -1.94 -3.24
C LEU A 46 -7.89 -0.43 -3.45
N SER A 47 -7.88 0.07 -4.69
CA SER A 47 -7.71 1.49 -5.00
C SER A 47 -8.97 2.33 -4.79
N VAL A 48 -10.16 1.70 -4.74
CA VAL A 48 -11.44 2.41 -4.66
C VAL A 48 -11.72 3.03 -3.29
N ASP A 49 -11.09 2.51 -2.23
CA ASP A 49 -11.35 2.94 -0.86
C ASP A 49 -10.48 4.15 -0.49
N LYS A 50 -11.10 5.24 -0.05
CA LYS A 50 -10.40 6.42 0.46
C LYS A 50 -10.21 6.28 1.96
N GLU A 51 -9.02 6.61 2.44
CA GLU A 51 -8.74 6.65 3.88
C GLU A 51 -9.75 7.54 4.61
N LEU A 52 -10.27 7.05 5.74
CA LEU A 52 -11.28 7.74 6.54
C LEU A 52 -10.79 9.09 7.10
N GLN A 53 -9.47 9.25 7.27
CA GLN A 53 -8.86 10.47 7.81
C GLN A 53 -7.60 10.84 6.99
N PRO A 54 -7.77 11.40 5.78
CA PRO A 54 -6.65 11.73 4.89
C PRO A 54 -5.67 12.75 5.48
N ASP A 55 -6.12 13.56 6.45
CA ASP A 55 -5.28 14.50 7.21
C ASP A 55 -4.36 13.83 8.25
N LYS A 56 -4.64 12.56 8.61
CA LYS A 56 -3.90 11.84 9.67
C LYS A 56 -3.25 10.56 9.22
N VAL A 57 -3.78 9.93 8.18
CA VAL A 57 -3.21 8.75 7.53
C VAL A 57 -3.37 8.87 6.03
N LYS A 58 -2.31 8.55 5.31
CA LYS A 58 -2.26 8.50 3.85
C LYS A 58 -1.84 7.12 3.41
N ARG A 59 -2.44 6.67 2.31
CA ARG A 59 -2.09 5.44 1.60
C ARG A 59 -1.74 5.79 0.16
N ASN A 60 -0.60 5.30 -0.30
CA ASN A 60 -0.24 5.27 -1.71
C ASN A 60 -0.18 3.82 -2.17
N LEU A 61 -0.82 3.53 -3.30
CA LEU A 61 -0.86 2.22 -3.89
C LEU A 61 -0.29 2.30 -5.30
N VAL A 62 0.75 1.51 -5.56
CA VAL A 62 1.47 1.50 -6.84
C VAL A 62 1.49 0.08 -7.37
N LEU A 63 1.09 -0.09 -8.62
CA LEU A 63 1.19 -1.35 -9.34
C LEU A 63 2.39 -1.29 -10.29
N ASN A 64 3.30 -2.26 -10.17
CA ASN A 64 4.47 -2.41 -11.04
C ASN A 64 4.49 -3.82 -11.64
N GLY A 65 3.75 -4.00 -12.74
CA GLY A 65 3.52 -5.30 -13.35
C GLY A 65 2.84 -6.26 -12.37
N ARG A 66 3.56 -7.31 -11.95
CA ARG A 66 3.07 -8.31 -10.99
C ARG A 66 3.19 -7.91 -9.53
N GLN A 67 3.81 -6.77 -9.24
CA GLN A 67 4.12 -6.34 -7.88
C GLN A 67 3.19 -5.20 -7.46
N LEU A 68 2.49 -5.41 -6.35
CA LEU A 68 1.70 -4.39 -5.68
C LEU A 68 2.50 -3.81 -4.53
N LEU A 69 2.80 -2.51 -4.59
CA LEU A 69 3.46 -1.77 -3.54
C LEU A 69 2.45 -0.87 -2.83
N VAL A 70 2.46 -0.94 -1.50
CA VAL A 70 1.58 -0.16 -0.63
C VAL A 70 2.43 0.61 0.36
N GLN A 71 2.24 1.92 0.42
CA GLN A 71 2.93 2.79 1.35
C GLN A 71 1.89 3.50 2.20
N PHE A 72 2.06 3.41 3.51
CA PHE A 72 1.29 4.17 4.48
C PHE A 72 2.17 5.20 5.17
N ALA A 73 1.58 6.35 5.45
CA ALA A 73 2.18 7.40 6.26
C ALA A 73 1.12 7.93 7.22
N ALA A 74 1.48 8.13 8.49
CA ALA A 74 0.58 8.67 9.49
C ALA A 74 1.29 9.61 10.46
N VAL A 75 0.50 10.51 11.05
CA VAL A 75 0.98 11.43 12.10
C VAL A 75 1.21 10.75 13.44
N GLU A 76 0.50 9.64 13.70
CA GLU A 76 0.66 8.84 14.92
C GLU A 76 0.55 7.35 14.63
N ALA A 77 1.30 6.54 15.40
CA ALA A 77 1.31 5.08 15.29
C ALA A 77 -0.10 4.44 15.39
N ARG A 78 -1.02 5.02 16.16
CA ARG A 78 -2.38 4.49 16.30
C ARG A 78 -3.21 4.58 15.01
N PHE A 79 -3.02 5.65 14.23
CA PHE A 79 -3.71 5.81 12.94
C PHE A 79 -3.12 4.88 11.90
N LEU A 80 -1.78 4.77 11.88
CA LEU A 80 -1.08 3.80 11.04
C LEU A 80 -1.56 2.37 11.34
N ARG A 81 -1.54 1.95 12.60
CA ARG A 81 -1.96 0.60 13.01
C ARG A 81 -3.40 0.32 12.60
N ALA A 82 -4.33 1.23 12.89
CA ALA A 82 -5.74 1.00 12.60
C ALA A 82 -6.02 0.88 11.10
N SER A 83 -5.51 1.82 10.29
CA SER A 83 -5.71 1.84 8.85
C SER A 83 -4.95 0.68 8.16
N PHE A 84 -3.69 0.46 8.51
CA PHE A 84 -2.89 -0.63 7.96
C PHE A 84 -3.47 -2.00 8.27
N SER A 85 -3.93 -2.25 9.51
CA SER A 85 -4.56 -3.53 9.87
C SER A 85 -5.83 -3.78 9.06
N ALA A 86 -6.71 -2.78 8.95
CA ALA A 86 -7.93 -2.91 8.15
C ALA A 86 -7.61 -3.16 6.66
N PHE A 87 -6.57 -2.50 6.14
CA PHE A 87 -6.10 -2.70 4.77
C PHE A 87 -5.54 -4.11 4.54
N VAL A 88 -4.74 -4.64 5.48
CA VAL A 88 -4.19 -5.99 5.34
C VAL A 88 -5.30 -7.05 5.37
N ASP A 89 -6.35 -6.86 6.19
CA ASP A 89 -7.48 -7.77 6.24
C ASP A 89 -8.20 -7.86 4.87
N ILE A 90 -8.46 -6.71 4.23
CA ILE A 90 -9.09 -6.68 2.90
C ILE A 90 -8.15 -7.16 1.79
N LEU A 91 -6.84 -6.89 1.90
CA LEU A 91 -5.83 -7.38 0.96
C LEU A 91 -5.75 -8.90 0.98
N VAL A 92 -5.76 -9.52 2.18
CA VAL A 92 -5.78 -10.98 2.33
C VAL A 92 -7.05 -11.55 1.72
N LEU A 93 -8.20 -10.92 1.92
CA LEU A 93 -9.45 -11.33 1.29
C LEU A 93 -9.36 -11.29 -0.23
N ALA A 94 -8.97 -10.15 -0.80
CA ALA A 94 -8.84 -9.97 -2.25
C ALA A 94 -7.84 -10.96 -2.86
N THR A 95 -6.71 -11.17 -2.19
CA THR A 95 -5.67 -12.12 -2.62
C THR A 95 -6.23 -13.54 -2.64
N ARG A 96 -6.90 -13.99 -1.57
CA ARG A 96 -7.53 -15.33 -1.54
C ARG A 96 -8.61 -15.49 -2.59
N THR A 97 -9.39 -14.43 -2.86
CA THR A 97 -10.40 -14.46 -3.93
C THR A 97 -9.76 -14.70 -5.29
N ILE A 98 -8.65 -14.02 -5.60
CA ILE A 98 -7.95 -14.22 -6.88
C ILE A 98 -7.20 -15.55 -6.92
N GLU A 99 -6.64 -16.03 -5.83
CA GLU A 99 -6.04 -17.37 -5.80
C GLU A 99 -7.10 -18.47 -6.02
N GLN A 100 -8.32 -18.26 -5.54
CA GLN A 100 -9.41 -19.23 -5.64
C GLN A 100 -10.16 -19.18 -6.98
N PHE A 101 -10.27 -18.00 -7.59
CA PHE A 101 -11.13 -17.76 -8.76
C PHE A 101 -10.42 -17.08 -9.93
N GLY A 102 -9.17 -16.65 -9.77
CA GLY A 102 -8.34 -16.10 -10.83
C GLY A 102 -8.07 -17.18 -11.88
N SER A 103 -8.13 -16.79 -13.15
CA SER A 103 -7.83 -17.70 -14.25
C SER A 103 -6.32 -17.94 -14.28
N ASN A 104 -5.91 -19.22 -14.32
CA ASN A 104 -4.50 -19.62 -14.33
C ASN A 104 -3.93 -19.68 -15.74
#